data_AF-A0A0K3BP91-F1
#
_entry.id   AF-A0A0K3BP91-F1
#
_cell.length_a   1.000
_cell.length_b   1.000
_cell.length_c   1.000
_cell.angle_alpha   90.00
_cell.angle_beta   90.00
_cell.angle_gamma   90.00
#
_symmetry.space_group_name_H-M   'P 1'
#
loop_
_entity.id
_entity.type
_entity.pdbx_description
1 polymer ?
#
loop_
_entity_poly.entity_id
_entity_poly.type
_entity_poly.pdbx_seq_one_letter_code
_entity_poly.pdbx_strand_id
1 'polypeptide(L)'
;MSKLVQRALFTSLLTVGALLPAVPASAADAVANCDRGEFCAWPKENHEGTPVRHTLETANPGECVPLDGLVAKSIANRLTKDVTVYQGKDCSTEAEFTTYPQGGTFVPDVPFVVRAIQIWQ
;
A
#
# COMPACT_ATOMS: atom_id res chain seq x y z
N MET A 1 26.15 -61.05 -41.89
CA MET A 1 25.89 -60.53 -40.52
C MET A 1 26.38 -59.09 -40.48
N SER A 2 25.45 -58.17 -40.67
CA SER A 2 25.66 -56.73 -40.81
C SER A 2 25.96 -56.06 -39.46
N LYS A 3 26.87 -55.09 -39.43
CA LYS A 3 26.85 -54.04 -38.39
C LYS A 3 27.01 -52.69 -39.08
N LEU A 4 25.88 -51.98 -39.18
CA LEU A 4 25.76 -50.64 -39.73
C LEU A 4 26.53 -49.64 -38.87
N VAL A 5 27.31 -48.79 -39.54
CA VAL A 5 27.91 -47.58 -39.01
C VAL A 5 26.80 -46.54 -38.82
N GLN A 6 26.47 -46.22 -37.58
CA GLN A 6 25.45 -45.20 -37.27
C GLN A 6 26.14 -43.85 -37.04
N ARG A 7 26.06 -42.97 -38.05
CA ARG A 7 26.36 -41.54 -37.93
C ARG A 7 25.24 -40.89 -37.10
N ALA A 8 25.55 -40.44 -35.88
CA ALA A 8 24.63 -39.61 -35.11
C ALA A 8 24.86 -38.14 -35.47
N LEU A 9 23.81 -37.50 -35.97
CA LEU A 9 23.74 -36.09 -36.32
C LEU A 9 22.68 -35.41 -35.43
N PHE A 10 23.01 -34.18 -35.01
CA PHE A 10 22.15 -33.15 -34.39
C PHE A 10 21.63 -33.47 -32.96
N THR A 11 21.55 -32.52 -32.01
CA THR A 11 20.87 -31.22 -32.14
C THR A 11 21.26 -30.32 -30.97
N SER A 12 21.74 -29.10 -31.24
CA SER A 12 22.02 -28.09 -30.22
C SER A 12 20.71 -27.46 -29.73
N LEU A 13 20.38 -27.63 -28.46
CA LEU A 13 19.24 -26.98 -27.81
C LEU A 13 19.63 -25.55 -27.40
N LEU A 14 19.14 -24.53 -28.12
CA LEU A 14 19.16 -23.13 -27.69
C LEU A 14 18.02 -22.92 -26.69
N THR A 15 18.32 -22.97 -25.39
CA THR A 15 17.41 -22.53 -24.34
C THR A 15 17.37 -21.01 -24.31
N VAL A 16 16.34 -20.41 -24.91
CA VAL A 16 16.01 -18.99 -24.75
C VAL A 16 15.36 -18.81 -23.38
N GLY A 17 16.12 -18.31 -22.40
CA GLY A 17 15.58 -17.91 -21.10
C GLY A 17 14.72 -16.66 -21.27
N ALA A 18 13.40 -16.81 -21.14
CA ALA A 18 12.48 -15.67 -21.10
C ALA A 18 12.73 -14.86 -19.82
N LEU A 19 13.32 -13.68 -19.96
CA LEU A 19 13.35 -12.65 -18.93
C LEU A 19 11.93 -12.08 -18.78
N LEU A 20 11.17 -12.61 -17.82
CA LEU A 20 9.91 -12.00 -17.43
C LEU A 20 10.21 -10.64 -16.77
N PRO A 21 9.57 -9.54 -17.19
CA PRO A 21 9.66 -8.27 -16.47
C PRO A 21 9.03 -8.45 -15.09
N ALA A 22 9.79 -8.14 -14.03
CA ALA A 22 9.27 -8.07 -12.68
C ALA A 22 8.23 -6.95 -12.61
N VAL A 23 6.97 -7.31 -12.45
CA VAL A 23 5.88 -6.36 -12.20
C VAL A 23 6.09 -5.80 -10.78
N PRO A 24 6.13 -4.49 -10.56
CA PRO A 24 6.28 -3.94 -9.23
C PRO A 24 5.07 -4.35 -8.39
N ALA A 25 5.32 -5.00 -7.25
CA ALA A 25 4.30 -5.60 -6.38
C ALA A 25 3.52 -4.57 -5.51
N SER A 26 3.60 -3.28 -5.84
CA SER A 26 3.31 -2.18 -4.93
C SER A 26 1.84 -2.02 -4.54
N ALA A 27 0.89 -2.29 -5.43
CA ALA A 27 -0.54 -2.08 -5.12
C ALA A 27 -1.21 -3.32 -4.50
N ALA A 28 -0.83 -4.53 -4.93
CA ALA A 28 -1.44 -5.76 -4.45
C ALA A 28 -1.00 -6.11 -3.01
N ASP A 29 0.27 -5.88 -2.67
CA ASP A 29 0.80 -6.18 -1.34
C ASP A 29 0.37 -5.14 -0.28
N ALA A 30 0.18 -3.87 -0.69
CA ALA A 30 -0.42 -2.84 0.16
C ALA A 30 -1.84 -3.22 0.60
N VAL A 31 -2.63 -3.79 -0.32
CA VAL A 31 -3.99 -4.30 -0.05
C VAL A 31 -3.96 -5.50 0.89
N ALA A 32 -2.89 -6.31 0.90
CA ALA A 32 -2.77 -7.44 1.81
C ALA A 32 -2.54 -7.02 3.28
N ASN A 33 -2.05 -5.80 3.52
CA ASN A 33 -1.68 -5.32 4.85
C ASN A 33 -2.67 -4.31 5.47
N CYS A 34 -3.77 -4.02 4.78
CA CYS A 34 -4.83 -3.13 5.26
C CYS A 34 -6.18 -3.71 4.87
N ASP A 35 -7.01 -4.09 5.83
CA ASP A 35 -8.26 -4.81 5.58
C ASP A 35 -9.42 -3.87 5.19
N ARG A 36 -10.48 -4.44 4.61
CA ARG A 36 -11.72 -3.67 4.37
C ARG A 36 -12.28 -3.25 5.72
N GLY A 37 -12.69 -1.98 5.84
CA GLY A 37 -13.14 -1.41 7.10
C GLY A 37 -12.01 -0.80 7.95
N GLU A 38 -10.80 -0.68 7.41
CA GLU A 38 -9.68 -0.03 8.08
C GLU A 38 -9.22 1.23 7.35
N PHE A 39 -8.75 2.20 8.13
CA PHE A 39 -7.78 3.18 7.68
C PHE A 39 -6.39 2.71 8.10
N CYS A 40 -5.43 2.77 7.19
CA CYS A 40 -4.06 2.36 7.45
C CYS A 40 -3.07 3.44 7.04
N ALA A 41 -2.00 3.58 7.82
CA ALA A 41 -0.95 4.57 7.60
C ALA A 41 0.42 3.94 7.81
N TRP A 42 1.36 4.22 6.91
CA TRP A 42 2.69 3.63 6.89
C TRP A 42 3.79 4.69 7.01
N PRO A 43 4.92 4.37 7.68
CA PRO A 43 6.03 5.31 7.86
C PRO A 43 6.78 5.65 6.56
N LYS A 44 6.62 4.83 5.53
CA LYS A 44 7.30 4.98 4.23
C LYS A 44 6.29 5.17 3.11
N GLU A 45 6.79 5.66 1.99
CA GLU A 45 6.06 5.68 0.72
C GLU A 45 5.75 4.25 0.26
N ASN A 46 4.85 4.12 -0.72
CA ASN A 46 4.43 2.87 -1.35
C ASN A 46 3.95 1.79 -0.36
N HIS A 47 3.34 2.22 0.75
CA HIS A 47 2.73 1.35 1.77
C HIS A 47 3.73 0.38 2.41
N GLU A 48 4.98 0.83 2.59
CA GLU A 48 6.03 0.03 3.19
C GLU A 48 6.19 0.23 4.71
N GLY A 49 6.67 -0.82 5.38
CA GLY A 49 6.88 -0.82 6.83
C GLY A 49 5.67 -1.33 7.60
N THR A 50 5.72 -1.22 8.92
CA THR A 50 4.62 -1.65 9.80
C THR A 50 3.56 -0.55 9.86
N PRO A 51 2.32 -0.81 9.40
CA PRO A 51 1.27 0.18 9.47
C PRO A 51 0.68 0.33 10.88
N VAL A 52 0.16 1.52 11.18
CA VAL A 52 -0.91 1.66 12.18
C VAL A 52 -2.26 1.53 11.48
N ARG A 53 -3.24 1.03 12.22
CA ARG A 53 -4.58 0.75 11.71
C ARG A 53 -5.62 1.37 12.63
N HIS A 54 -6.64 1.97 12.04
CA HIS A 54 -7.80 2.49 12.74
C HIS A 54 -9.08 1.97 12.10
N THR A 55 -9.99 1.51 12.94
CA THR A 55 -11.37 1.16 12.58
C THR A 55 -12.34 2.12 13.25
N LEU A 56 -13.62 2.04 12.89
CA LEU A 56 -14.70 2.77 13.57
C LEU A 56 -14.90 2.36 15.04
N GLU A 57 -14.30 1.26 15.49
CA GLU A 57 -14.32 0.85 16.90
C GLU A 57 -13.19 1.50 17.71
N THR A 58 -12.12 1.92 17.04
CA THR A 58 -10.93 2.52 17.66
C THR A 58 -10.83 4.03 17.48
N ALA A 59 -11.61 4.58 16.54
CA ALA A 59 -11.58 5.98 16.15
C ALA A 59 -13.02 6.46 15.94
N ASN A 60 -13.54 7.21 16.91
CA ASN A 60 -14.90 7.73 16.83
C ASN A 60 -15.01 8.80 15.73
N PRO A 61 -16.09 8.78 14.93
CA PRO A 61 -16.31 9.81 13.92
C PRO A 61 -16.33 11.22 14.51
N GLY A 62 -15.65 12.15 13.86
CA GLY A 62 -15.51 13.55 14.27
C GLY A 62 -14.44 13.81 15.34
N GLU A 63 -13.86 12.77 15.96
CA GLU A 63 -12.74 12.94 16.89
C GLU A 63 -11.41 13.05 16.14
N CYS A 64 -10.49 13.84 16.70
CA CYS A 64 -9.12 13.86 16.22
C CYS A 64 -8.36 12.67 16.80
N VAL A 65 -7.78 11.86 15.93
CA VAL A 65 -7.01 10.67 16.31
C VAL A 65 -5.55 10.87 15.91
N PRO A 66 -4.63 11.09 16.86
CA PRO A 66 -3.20 11.13 16.57
C PRO A 66 -2.69 9.73 16.19
N LEU A 67 -1.70 9.65 15.30
CA LEU A 67 -1.10 8.37 14.89
C LEU A 67 0.00 7.88 15.86
N ASP A 68 -0.15 8.17 17.16
CA ASP A 68 0.77 7.72 18.24
C ASP A 68 2.26 7.95 17.97
N GLY A 69 2.59 9.09 17.35
CA GLY A 69 3.97 9.46 17.02
C GLY A 69 4.48 8.92 15.67
N LEU A 70 3.69 8.11 14.97
CA LEU A 70 3.96 7.78 13.57
C LEU A 70 3.92 9.07 12.73
N VAL A 71 4.90 9.20 11.84
CA VAL A 71 4.92 10.19 10.77
C VAL A 71 4.71 9.42 9.47
N ALA A 72 3.47 9.38 8.98
CA ALA A 72 3.10 8.56 7.84
C ALA A 72 3.37 9.26 6.51
N LYS A 73 3.80 8.47 5.51
CA LYS A 73 4.13 8.90 4.15
C LYS A 73 3.30 8.22 3.06
N SER A 74 2.54 7.21 3.43
CA SER A 74 1.52 6.62 2.57
C SER A 74 0.34 6.16 3.42
N ILE A 75 -0.84 6.13 2.80
CA ILE A 75 -2.10 5.80 3.47
C ILE A 75 -3.02 4.96 2.59
N ALA A 76 -3.99 4.32 3.23
CA ALA A 76 -5.13 3.70 2.58
C ALA A 76 -6.39 3.96 3.40
N ASN A 77 -7.42 4.50 2.76
CA ASN A 77 -8.75 4.58 3.34
C ASN A 77 -9.61 3.45 2.76
N ARG A 78 -9.75 2.35 3.51
CA ARG A 78 -10.67 1.25 3.18
C ARG A 78 -11.92 1.24 4.04
N LEU A 79 -12.16 2.33 4.79
CA LEU A 79 -13.41 2.53 5.51
C LEU A 79 -14.56 2.80 4.55
N THR A 80 -15.77 2.64 5.07
CA THR A 80 -17.00 3.12 4.45
C THR A 80 -17.29 4.58 4.78
N LYS A 81 -16.27 5.33 5.23
CA LYS A 81 -16.33 6.72 5.66
C LYS A 81 -15.18 7.52 5.06
N ASP A 82 -15.43 8.79 4.80
CA ASP A 82 -14.39 9.73 4.39
C ASP A 82 -13.42 9.94 5.56
N VAL A 83 -12.16 10.19 5.24
CA VAL A 83 -11.12 10.44 6.24
C VAL A 83 -10.34 11.68 5.86
N THR A 84 -10.24 12.64 6.78
CA THR A 84 -9.28 13.74 6.67
C THR A 84 -7.98 13.34 7.34
N VAL A 85 -6.86 13.57 6.65
CA VAL A 85 -5.53 13.42 7.20
C VAL A 85 -4.92 14.79 7.44
N TYR A 86 -4.11 14.91 8.49
CA TYR A 86 -3.54 16.19 8.93
C TYR A 86 -2.03 16.09 9.08
N GLN A 87 -1.33 17.17 8.71
CA GLN A 87 0.09 17.33 8.99
C GLN A 87 0.36 17.54 10.49
N GLY A 88 -0.56 18.24 11.18
CA GLY A 88 -0.55 18.43 12.62
C GLY A 88 -0.98 17.18 13.39
N LYS A 89 -0.53 17.05 14.64
CA LYS A 89 -0.89 15.93 15.54
C LYS A 89 -2.22 16.11 16.27
N ASP A 90 -2.78 17.32 16.19
CA ASP A 90 -3.95 17.82 16.89
C ASP A 90 -5.09 18.17 15.93
N CYS A 91 -5.01 17.66 14.69
CA CYS A 91 -5.95 17.95 13.60
C CYS A 91 -6.13 19.46 13.32
N SER A 92 -5.07 20.24 13.56
CA SER A 92 -5.04 21.66 13.25
C SER A 92 -5.25 21.92 11.75
N THR A 93 -6.11 22.88 11.45
CA THR A 93 -6.38 23.37 10.09
C THR A 93 -5.46 24.51 9.66
N GLU A 94 -4.58 24.97 10.56
CA GLU A 94 -3.54 25.97 10.25
C GLU A 94 -2.35 25.35 9.49
N ALA A 95 -2.25 24.02 9.50
CA ALA A 95 -1.30 23.22 8.73
C ALA A 95 -2.01 22.50 7.57
N GLU A 96 -1.24 21.77 6.75
CA GLU A 96 -1.81 21.02 5.62
C GLU A 96 -2.77 19.92 6.08
N PHE A 97 -3.92 19.80 5.39
CA PHE A 97 -4.87 18.71 5.57
C PHE A 97 -5.56 18.36 4.25
N THR A 98 -6.04 17.13 4.12
CA THR A 98 -6.74 16.66 2.91
C THR A 98 -7.73 15.57 3.26
N THR A 99 -8.93 15.62 2.68
CA THR A 99 -9.97 14.59 2.83
C THR A 99 -9.92 13.60 1.68
N TYR A 100 -9.86 12.31 2.01
CA TYR A 100 -9.90 11.21 1.07
C TYR A 100 -11.23 10.46 1.16
N PRO A 101 -11.86 10.15 0.02
CA PRO A 101 -13.18 9.54 0.00
C PRO A 101 -13.16 8.10 0.51
N GLN A 102 -14.31 7.68 1.01
CA GLN A 102 -14.64 6.30 1.38
C GLN A 102 -14.61 5.32 0.19
N GLY A 103 -14.64 4.02 0.50
CA GLY A 103 -14.83 2.97 -0.50
C GLY A 103 -13.54 2.48 -1.18
N GLY A 104 -12.37 2.91 -0.69
CA GLY A 104 -11.07 2.43 -1.13
C GLY A 104 -10.26 3.50 -1.85
N THR A 105 -9.53 4.30 -1.08
CA THR A 105 -8.48 5.22 -1.58
C THR A 105 -7.11 4.67 -1.18
N PHE A 106 -6.14 4.67 -2.10
CA PHE A 106 -4.76 4.25 -1.83
C PHE A 106 -3.81 5.35 -2.30
N VAL A 107 -3.06 5.94 -1.38
CA VAL A 107 -2.13 7.04 -1.67
C VAL A 107 -0.71 6.56 -1.34
N PRO A 108 0.11 6.22 -2.36
CA PRO A 108 1.45 5.69 -2.15
C PRO A 108 2.45 6.77 -1.70
N ASP A 109 2.17 8.05 -1.95
CA ASP A 109 2.99 9.17 -1.52
C ASP A 109 2.07 10.36 -1.23
N VAL A 110 1.87 10.66 0.06
CA VAL A 110 1.02 11.79 0.47
C VAL A 110 1.77 13.11 0.28
N PRO A 111 1.10 14.20 -0.14
CA PRO A 111 1.76 15.48 -0.44
C PRO A 111 2.39 16.16 0.79
N PHE A 112 2.04 15.69 1.98
CA PHE A 112 2.63 16.07 3.26
C PHE A 112 2.59 14.85 4.19
N VAL A 113 3.52 14.80 5.15
CA VAL A 113 3.51 13.73 6.16
C VAL A 113 2.29 13.82 7.07
N VAL A 114 1.64 12.69 7.33
CA VAL A 114 0.43 12.61 8.15
C VAL A 114 0.78 12.26 9.59
N ARG A 115 0.17 12.97 10.55
CA ARG A 115 0.37 12.76 12.00
C ARG A 115 -0.91 12.55 12.79
N ALA A 116 -2.06 12.90 12.21
CA ALA A 116 -3.37 12.65 12.78
C ALA A 116 -4.41 12.46 11.68
N ILE A 117 -5.55 11.87 12.06
CA ILE A 117 -6.71 11.67 11.19
C ILE A 117 -8.01 12.11 11.89
N GLN A 118 -9.04 12.35 11.08
CA GLN A 118 -10.42 12.47 11.52
C GLN A 118 -11.31 11.67 10.57
N ILE A 119 -12.11 10.75 11.12
CA ILE A 119 -13.05 9.95 10.36
C ILE A 119 -14.42 10.63 10.38
N TRP A 120 -15.11 10.68 9.25
CA TRP A 120 -16.41 11.36 9.14
C TRP A 120 -17.61 10.42 9.28
N GLN A 121 -18.81 10.99 9.49
CA GLN A 121 -20.07 10.27 9.69
C GLN A 121 -20.66 9.65 8.44
#